data_AF-A0A9D5R2B9-F1
#
_entry.id   AF-A0A9D5R2B9-F1
#
_cell.length_a   1.000
_cell.length_b   1.000
_cell.length_c   1.000
_cell.angle_alpha   90.00
_cell.angle_beta   90.00
_cell.angle_gamma   90.00
#
_symmetry.space_group_name_H-M   'P 1'
#
loop_
_entity.id
_entity.type
_entity.pdbx_description
1 polymer ?
#
loop_
_entity_poly.entity_id
_entity_poly.type
_entity_poly.pdbx_seq_one_letter_code
_entity_poly.pdbx_strand_id
1 'polypeptide(L)'
;MNKLTLFLAAGLIALSACDKKNNDSELAESLVAEAATALDRGDFDRASELLDSLSAAYPHEVGAGRSALKLRPKIMERKTAQEIVELQALMAANAAYADSMSRFFTSVPRSEEQLEPYMIHKDFPSNWRDRNTAIARVSPSGEFYVISSLAGRSTRHTALRLSGDGVSVVSGEVPFDAESLLSRESVRFSAGKADTLGVFAVQMDSRPLTLEFIGGAKAAPVTLSAKEVHALADTWRLSQALSSINPARQRLEQLKAKLQLARDHQARQSADNDSPEQ
;
A
#
# COMPACT_ATOMS: atom_id res chain seq x y z
N MET A 1 73.57 20.26 -49.16
CA MET A 1 74.32 20.97 -48.09
C MET A 1 73.97 20.32 -46.76
N ASN A 2 74.89 20.40 -45.81
CA ASN A 2 75.21 19.36 -44.83
C ASN A 2 74.76 19.75 -43.40
N LYS A 3 74.64 18.73 -42.52
CA LYS A 3 74.65 18.73 -41.02
C LYS A 3 73.30 19.01 -40.32
N LEU A 4 72.83 18.41 -39.22
CA LEU A 4 73.22 17.39 -38.20
C LEU A 4 72.78 17.99 -36.83
N THR A 5 71.84 17.35 -36.10
CA THR A 5 71.59 17.38 -34.62
C THR A 5 70.26 16.62 -34.37
N LEU A 6 70.18 15.39 -33.85
CA LEU A 6 70.51 14.75 -32.55
C LEU A 6 69.58 15.11 -31.35
N PHE A 7 69.20 14.06 -30.60
CA PHE A 7 68.46 13.93 -29.31
C PHE A 7 66.97 13.54 -29.42
N LEU A 8 66.55 12.28 -29.17
CA LEU A 8 66.57 11.43 -27.95
C LEU A 8 65.66 11.96 -26.83
N ALA A 9 64.44 11.42 -26.74
CA ALA A 9 63.65 11.31 -25.51
C ALA A 9 62.53 10.26 -25.69
N ALA A 10 62.91 8.98 -25.78
CA ALA A 10 62.02 7.89 -25.40
C ALA A 10 62.21 7.69 -23.89
N GLY A 11 61.25 8.17 -23.08
CA GLY A 11 61.38 8.14 -21.63
C GLY A 11 60.03 8.32 -20.93
N LEU A 12 59.56 7.21 -20.36
CA LEU A 12 58.65 7.12 -19.22
C LEU A 12 57.36 7.96 -19.24
N ILE A 13 56.28 7.34 -19.73
CA ILE A 13 54.93 7.56 -19.16
C ILE A 13 54.33 6.17 -18.92
N ALA A 14 54.70 5.55 -17.81
CA ALA A 14 54.15 4.25 -17.39
C ALA A 14 54.09 4.11 -15.86
N LEU A 15 53.76 5.16 -15.10
CA LEU A 15 53.69 5.06 -13.63
C LEU A 15 52.48 5.73 -12.94
N SER A 16 51.54 6.37 -13.64
CA SER A 16 50.36 6.97 -12.98
C SER A 16 49.11 6.06 -12.91
N ALA A 17 49.20 4.81 -13.40
CA ALA A 17 48.09 3.86 -13.36
C ALA A 17 48.06 2.98 -12.08
N CYS A 18 49.17 2.91 -11.33
CA CYS A 18 49.25 2.07 -10.13
C CYS A 18 48.68 2.75 -8.87
N ASP A 19 48.87 4.07 -8.69
CA ASP A 19 48.32 4.79 -7.53
C ASP A 19 46.79 4.87 -7.55
N LYS A 20 46.20 5.06 -8.75
CA LYS A 20 44.74 5.05 -8.90
C LYS A 20 44.13 3.70 -8.54
N LYS A 21 44.80 2.61 -8.92
CA LYS A 21 44.34 1.24 -8.66
C LYS A 21 44.34 0.90 -7.16
N ASN A 22 45.33 1.37 -6.40
CA ASN A 22 45.34 1.18 -4.94
C ASN A 22 44.21 1.97 -4.26
N ASN A 23 43.99 3.22 -4.66
CA ASN A 23 42.91 4.06 -4.10
C ASN A 23 41.50 3.54 -4.44
N ASP A 24 41.28 3.06 -5.66
CA ASP A 24 39.99 2.47 -6.06
C ASP A 24 39.69 1.18 -5.28
N SER A 25 40.71 0.37 -4.99
CA SER A 25 40.56 -0.85 -4.18
C SER A 25 40.22 -0.54 -2.72
N GLU A 26 40.91 0.43 -2.09
CA GLU A 26 40.62 0.88 -0.72
C GLU A 26 39.20 1.45 -0.58
N LEU A 27 38.75 2.25 -1.53
CA LEU A 27 37.38 2.79 -1.54
C LEU A 27 36.33 1.69 -1.74
N ALA A 28 36.61 0.72 -2.61
CA ALA A 28 35.73 -0.44 -2.82
C ALA A 28 35.62 -1.31 -1.55
N GLU A 29 36.73 -1.55 -0.85
CA GLU A 29 36.73 -2.26 0.43
C GLU A 29 36.01 -1.49 1.53
N SER A 30 36.14 -0.15 1.57
CA SER A 30 35.37 0.71 2.49
C SER A 30 33.87 0.52 2.30
N LEU A 31 33.37 0.53 1.06
CA LEU A 31 31.95 0.32 0.78
C LEU A 31 31.45 -1.05 1.28
N VAL A 32 32.25 -2.10 1.15
CA VAL A 32 31.92 -3.43 1.70
C VAL A 32 31.88 -3.40 3.22
N ALA A 33 32.86 -2.77 3.87
CA ALA A 33 32.93 -2.66 5.33
C ALA A 33 31.78 -1.83 5.91
N GLU A 34 31.42 -0.73 5.25
CA GLU A 34 30.26 0.08 5.59
C GLU A 34 28.97 -0.70 5.40
N ALA A 35 28.84 -1.50 4.34
CA ALA A 35 27.67 -2.33 4.12
C ALA A 35 27.53 -3.40 5.20
N ALA A 36 28.63 -4.01 5.64
CA ALA A 36 28.63 -4.96 6.75
C ALA A 36 28.23 -4.27 8.07
N THR A 37 28.75 -3.07 8.32
CA THR A 37 28.41 -2.27 9.50
C THR A 37 26.92 -1.88 9.49
N ALA A 38 26.37 -1.49 8.34
CA ALA A 38 24.96 -1.17 8.18
C ALA A 38 24.09 -2.41 8.43
N LEU A 39 24.49 -3.57 7.90
CA LEU A 39 23.84 -4.86 8.17
C LEU A 39 23.80 -5.17 9.67
N ASP A 40 24.92 -5.01 10.38
CA ASP A 40 25.01 -5.29 11.82
C ASP A 40 24.17 -4.33 12.67
N ARG A 41 23.99 -3.09 12.19
CA ARG A 41 23.11 -2.08 12.82
C ARG A 41 21.63 -2.27 12.48
N GLY A 42 21.28 -3.19 11.58
CA GLY A 42 19.91 -3.40 11.12
C GLY A 42 19.46 -2.44 10.02
N ASP A 43 20.36 -1.63 9.46
CA ASP A 43 20.06 -0.71 8.36
C ASP A 43 20.25 -1.41 7.01
N PHE A 44 19.31 -2.30 6.69
CA PHE A 44 19.42 -3.19 5.54
C PHE A 44 19.23 -2.47 4.20
N ASP A 45 18.51 -1.36 4.19
CA ASP A 45 18.37 -0.50 3.01
C ASP A 45 19.71 0.15 2.69
N ARG A 46 20.35 0.79 3.69
CA ARG A 46 21.67 1.36 3.50
C ARG A 46 22.72 0.31 3.11
N ALA A 47 22.68 -0.86 3.73
CA ALA A 47 23.57 -1.96 3.37
C ALA A 47 23.40 -2.38 1.89
N SER A 48 22.16 -2.44 1.38
CA SER A 48 21.88 -2.78 -0.01
C SER A 48 22.39 -1.68 -0.97
N GLU A 49 22.10 -0.42 -0.66
CA GLU A 49 22.54 0.75 -1.45
C GLU A 49 24.06 0.84 -1.56
N LEU A 50 24.78 0.54 -0.48
CA LEU A 50 26.24 0.53 -0.46
C LEU A 50 26.83 -0.54 -1.40
N LEU A 51 26.23 -1.74 -1.44
CA LEU A 51 26.66 -2.79 -2.36
C LEU A 51 26.30 -2.49 -3.81
N ASP A 52 25.18 -1.83 -4.06
CA ASP A 52 24.82 -1.38 -5.41
C ASP A 52 25.74 -0.25 -5.89
N SER A 53 26.09 0.67 -4.98
CA SER A 53 27.09 1.73 -5.24
C SER A 53 28.46 1.13 -5.56
N LEU A 54 28.91 0.13 -4.80
CA LEU A 54 30.13 -0.62 -5.10
C LEU A 54 30.09 -1.24 -6.50
N SER A 55 28.98 -1.90 -6.85
CA SER A 55 28.83 -2.62 -8.11
C SER A 55 28.81 -1.67 -9.32
N ALA A 56 28.30 -0.45 -9.12
CA ALA A 56 28.25 0.59 -10.15
C ALA A 56 29.58 1.35 -10.29
N ALA A 57 30.21 1.72 -9.16
CA ALA A 57 31.40 2.57 -9.15
C ALA A 57 32.71 1.79 -9.36
N TYR A 58 32.78 0.54 -8.90
CA TYR A 58 34.01 -0.27 -8.89
C TYR A 58 33.81 -1.69 -9.46
N PRO A 59 33.26 -1.85 -10.67
CA PRO A 59 32.96 -3.17 -11.25
C PRO A 59 34.20 -4.05 -11.50
N HIS A 60 35.39 -3.45 -11.57
CA HIS A 60 36.66 -4.14 -11.81
C HIS A 60 37.34 -4.63 -10.51
N GLU A 61 36.87 -4.21 -9.34
CA GLU A 61 37.43 -4.61 -8.04
C GLU A 61 36.88 -5.98 -7.62
N VAL A 62 37.48 -7.05 -8.18
CA VAL A 62 37.01 -8.44 -8.00
C VAL A 62 37.02 -8.88 -6.53
N GLY A 63 37.98 -8.42 -5.73
CA GLY A 63 38.06 -8.75 -4.30
C GLY A 63 36.85 -8.22 -3.52
N ALA A 64 36.60 -6.92 -3.62
CA ALA A 64 35.43 -6.27 -3.02
C ALA A 64 34.12 -6.85 -3.59
N GLY A 65 34.08 -7.12 -4.90
CA GLY A 65 32.94 -7.78 -5.56
C GLY A 65 32.62 -9.16 -4.97
N ARG A 66 33.62 -10.00 -4.72
CA ARG A 66 33.44 -11.31 -4.06
C ARG A 66 32.90 -11.16 -2.64
N SER A 67 33.43 -10.21 -1.87
CA SER A 67 32.94 -9.93 -0.52
C SER A 67 31.49 -9.43 -0.52
N ALA A 68 31.15 -8.55 -1.45
CA ALA A 68 29.78 -8.09 -1.65
C ALA A 68 28.82 -9.24 -2.04
N LEU A 69 29.24 -10.16 -2.92
CA LEU A 69 28.45 -11.34 -3.28
C LEU A 69 28.16 -12.28 -2.09
N LYS A 70 29.05 -12.32 -1.09
CA LYS A 70 28.82 -13.04 0.17
C LYS A 70 27.87 -12.28 1.11
N LEU A 71 27.85 -10.95 1.05
CA LEU A 71 27.05 -10.10 1.94
C LEU A 71 25.61 -9.91 1.44
N ARG A 72 25.40 -9.80 0.12
CA ARG A 72 24.08 -9.59 -0.51
C ARG A 72 23.00 -10.56 0.00
N PRO A 73 23.23 -11.89 0.08
CA PRO A 73 22.20 -12.82 0.52
C PRO A 73 21.85 -12.65 2.01
N LYS A 74 22.83 -12.30 2.85
CA LYS A 74 22.61 -11.99 4.27
C LYS A 74 21.74 -10.74 4.44
N ILE A 75 22.05 -9.68 3.71
CA ILE A 75 21.24 -8.45 3.71
C ILE A 75 19.81 -8.75 3.24
N MET A 76 19.66 -9.49 2.13
CA MET A 76 18.35 -9.87 1.60
C MET A 76 17.55 -10.70 2.61
N GLU A 77 18.17 -11.68 3.27
CA GLU A 77 17.53 -12.49 4.31
C GLU A 77 17.02 -11.61 5.46
N ARG A 78 17.90 -10.77 6.04
CA ARG A 78 17.59 -9.96 7.22
C ARG A 78 16.54 -8.90 6.92
N LYS A 79 16.66 -8.21 5.78
CA LYS A 79 15.65 -7.27 5.28
C LYS A 79 14.29 -7.93 5.09
N THR A 80 14.27 -9.08 4.41
CA THR A 80 13.03 -9.80 4.15
C THR A 80 12.39 -10.30 5.45
N ALA A 81 13.19 -10.76 6.41
CA ALA A 81 12.70 -11.17 7.72
C ALA A 81 12.10 -9.98 8.51
N GLN A 82 12.70 -8.80 8.44
CA GLN A 82 12.13 -7.58 9.04
C GLN A 82 10.80 -7.20 8.38
N GLU A 83 10.76 -7.16 7.04
CA GLU A 83 9.53 -6.87 6.28
C GLU A 83 8.39 -7.84 6.67
N ILE A 84 8.70 -9.13 6.90
CA ILE A 84 7.72 -10.13 7.38
C ILE A 84 7.16 -9.75 8.75
N VAL A 85 8.02 -9.41 9.71
CA VAL A 85 7.59 -9.07 11.08
C VAL A 85 6.71 -7.82 11.08
N GLU A 86 7.12 -6.78 10.35
CA GLU A 86 6.36 -5.54 10.22
C GLU A 86 4.98 -5.77 9.60
N LEU A 87 4.94 -6.55 8.51
CA LEU A 87 3.70 -6.88 7.82
C LEU A 87 2.75 -7.70 8.70
N GLN A 88 3.28 -8.68 9.45
CA GLN A 88 2.51 -9.46 10.41
C GLN A 88 1.95 -8.59 11.54
N ALA A 89 2.73 -7.64 12.05
CA ALA A 89 2.27 -6.71 13.07
C ALA A 89 1.12 -5.82 12.55
N LEU A 90 1.24 -5.29 11.33
CA LEU A 90 0.18 -4.51 10.69
C LEU A 90 -1.10 -5.34 10.49
N MET A 91 -0.97 -6.58 10.01
CA MET A 91 -2.11 -7.49 9.85
C MET A 91 -2.80 -7.77 11.18
N ALA A 92 -2.04 -8.05 12.24
CA ALA A 92 -2.57 -8.31 13.57
C ALA A 92 -3.29 -7.07 14.14
N ALA A 93 -2.70 -5.88 13.98
CA ALA A 93 -3.31 -4.63 14.42
C ALA A 93 -4.64 -4.35 13.69
N ASN A 94 -4.68 -4.53 12.36
CA ASN A 94 -5.90 -4.31 11.58
C ASN A 94 -6.97 -5.37 11.88
N ALA A 95 -6.59 -6.62 12.11
CA ALA A 95 -7.52 -7.67 12.54
C ALA A 95 -8.12 -7.37 13.92
N ALA A 96 -7.30 -6.96 14.88
CA ALA A 96 -7.77 -6.57 16.22
C ALA A 96 -8.67 -5.34 16.18
N TYR A 97 -8.34 -4.35 15.34
CA TYR A 97 -9.19 -3.18 15.12
C TYR A 97 -10.56 -3.59 14.55
N ALA A 98 -10.58 -4.41 13.49
CA ALA A 98 -11.82 -4.90 12.88
C ALA A 98 -12.68 -5.71 13.87
N ASP A 99 -12.05 -6.59 14.66
CA ASP A 99 -12.72 -7.35 15.72
C ASP A 99 -13.35 -6.43 16.76
N SER A 100 -12.60 -5.42 17.21
CA SER A 100 -13.12 -4.42 18.16
C SER A 100 -14.33 -3.66 17.60
N MET A 101 -14.34 -3.37 16.30
CA MET A 101 -15.44 -2.64 15.65
C MET A 101 -16.68 -3.51 15.46
N SER A 102 -16.55 -4.85 15.40
CA SER A 102 -17.65 -5.78 15.09
C SER A 102 -18.90 -5.58 15.95
N ARG A 103 -18.73 -5.19 17.22
CA ARG A 103 -19.83 -4.92 18.16
C ARG A 103 -20.77 -3.80 17.70
N PHE A 104 -20.32 -2.89 16.86
CA PHE A 104 -21.11 -1.75 16.35
C PHE A 104 -21.86 -2.08 15.06
N PHE A 105 -21.63 -3.25 14.47
CA PHE A 105 -22.22 -3.65 13.21
C PHE A 105 -23.20 -4.81 13.39
N THR A 106 -24.19 -4.84 12.50
CA THR A 106 -25.06 -6.00 12.29
C THR A 106 -24.60 -6.70 11.02
N SER A 107 -24.26 -7.97 11.13
CA SER A 107 -23.91 -8.82 9.99
C SER A 107 -25.18 -9.38 9.34
N VAL A 108 -25.32 -9.14 8.03
CA VAL A 108 -26.38 -9.68 7.20
C VAL A 108 -25.77 -10.80 6.34
N PRO A 109 -26.13 -12.07 6.57
CA PRO A 109 -25.60 -13.19 5.81
C PRO A 109 -26.18 -13.22 4.40
N ARG A 110 -25.61 -14.09 3.56
CA ARG A 110 -26.17 -14.40 2.25
C ARG A 110 -27.56 -15.04 2.41
N SER A 111 -28.50 -14.64 1.55
CA SER A 111 -29.84 -15.22 1.43
C SER A 111 -30.27 -15.26 -0.05
N GLU A 112 -31.47 -15.76 -0.33
CA GLU A 112 -32.05 -15.72 -1.69
C GLU A 112 -32.19 -14.28 -2.22
N GLU A 113 -32.54 -13.33 -1.34
CA GLU A 113 -32.69 -11.91 -1.68
C GLU A 113 -31.36 -11.13 -1.60
N GLN A 114 -30.37 -11.66 -0.88
CA GLN A 114 -29.10 -11.01 -0.63
C GLN A 114 -27.93 -11.92 -1.04
N LEU A 115 -27.46 -11.77 -2.28
CA LEU A 115 -26.42 -12.61 -2.86
C LEU A 115 -25.04 -12.46 -2.17
N GLU A 116 -24.75 -11.26 -1.67
CA GLU A 116 -23.47 -10.88 -1.06
C GLU A 116 -23.68 -10.55 0.44
N PRO A 117 -23.00 -11.23 1.38
CA PRO A 117 -23.07 -10.85 2.78
C PRO A 117 -22.49 -9.45 3.01
N TYR A 118 -23.00 -8.72 4.00
CA TYR A 118 -22.50 -7.39 4.36
C TYR A 118 -22.69 -7.09 5.83
N MET A 119 -21.99 -6.08 6.31
CA MET A 119 -22.13 -5.48 7.63
C MET A 119 -22.67 -4.07 7.47
N ILE A 120 -23.59 -3.69 8.35
CA ILE A 120 -24.16 -2.34 8.43
C ILE A 120 -24.08 -1.83 9.88
N HIS A 121 -23.67 -0.59 10.06
CA HIS A 121 -23.53 0.01 11.37
C HIS A 121 -24.90 0.16 12.08
N LYS A 122 -24.96 -0.10 13.38
CA LYS A 122 -26.21 -0.14 14.17
C LYS A 122 -26.86 1.23 14.35
N ASP A 123 -26.11 2.32 14.23
CA ASP A 123 -26.64 3.69 14.30
C ASP A 123 -27.35 4.15 13.01
N PHE A 124 -27.26 3.39 11.91
CA PHE A 124 -28.12 3.68 10.77
C PHE A 124 -29.59 3.42 11.14
N PRO A 125 -30.52 4.27 10.68
CA PRO A 125 -31.94 4.09 10.98
C PRO A 125 -32.45 2.77 10.41
N SER A 126 -33.18 1.98 11.20
CA SER A 126 -33.71 0.68 10.76
C SER A 126 -34.65 0.81 9.55
N ASN A 127 -35.38 1.92 9.48
CA ASN A 127 -36.25 2.32 8.37
C ASN A 127 -35.53 3.17 7.31
N TRP A 128 -34.20 3.10 7.17
CA TRP A 128 -33.44 3.89 6.18
C TRP A 128 -34.00 3.73 4.75
N ARG A 129 -34.55 2.57 4.41
CA ARG A 129 -35.19 2.32 3.11
C ARG A 129 -36.35 3.28 2.86
N ASP A 130 -37.05 3.75 3.89
CA ASP A 130 -38.20 4.63 3.78
C ASP A 130 -37.83 6.12 3.87
N ARG A 131 -36.55 6.44 4.07
CA ARG A 131 -36.03 7.81 4.28
C ARG A 131 -35.25 8.30 3.06
N ASN A 132 -35.12 9.62 2.95
CA ASN A 132 -34.14 10.23 2.08
C ASN A 132 -32.81 10.22 2.83
N THR A 133 -31.91 9.30 2.47
CA THR A 133 -30.65 9.10 3.20
C THR A 133 -29.63 8.38 2.32
N ALA A 134 -28.41 8.27 2.82
CA ALA A 134 -27.35 7.46 2.25
C ALA A 134 -26.73 6.63 3.37
N ILE A 135 -26.70 5.30 3.20
CA ILE A 135 -26.12 4.38 4.16
C ILE A 135 -24.86 3.74 3.59
N ALA A 136 -23.86 3.51 4.43
CA ALA A 136 -22.71 2.70 4.05
C ALA A 136 -22.87 1.27 4.51
N ARG A 137 -22.25 0.38 3.73
CA ARG A 137 -22.10 -1.04 4.05
C ARG A 137 -20.68 -1.47 3.71
N VAL A 138 -20.27 -2.54 4.34
CA VAL A 138 -18.97 -3.17 4.09
C VAL A 138 -19.13 -4.69 3.98
N SER A 139 -18.51 -5.31 2.99
CA SER A 139 -18.50 -6.79 2.91
C SER A 139 -17.57 -7.39 3.97
N PRO A 140 -17.66 -8.71 4.27
CA PRO A 140 -16.67 -9.38 5.10
C PRO A 140 -15.23 -9.27 4.59
N SER A 141 -15.02 -9.05 3.29
CA SER A 141 -13.70 -8.82 2.69
C SER A 141 -13.24 -7.35 2.72
N GLY A 142 -14.05 -6.45 3.27
CA GLY A 142 -13.72 -5.03 3.38
C GLY A 142 -14.15 -4.18 2.18
N GLU A 143 -15.00 -4.69 1.29
CA GLU A 143 -15.53 -3.89 0.17
C GLU A 143 -16.54 -2.87 0.69
N PHE A 144 -16.15 -1.59 0.67
CA PHE A 144 -17.00 -0.46 1.00
C PHE A 144 -17.94 -0.09 -0.14
N TYR A 145 -19.17 0.28 0.18
CA TYR A 145 -20.08 0.90 -0.77
C TYR A 145 -21.17 1.70 -0.04
N VAL A 146 -21.75 2.66 -0.75
CA VAL A 146 -22.85 3.48 -0.25
C VAL A 146 -24.12 3.16 -1.04
N ILE A 147 -25.25 3.03 -0.35
CA ILE A 147 -26.57 2.94 -0.96
C ILE A 147 -27.34 4.20 -0.62
N SER A 148 -27.82 4.88 -1.65
CA SER A 148 -28.79 5.97 -1.52
C SER A 148 -30.21 5.41 -1.42
N SER A 149 -31.09 6.10 -0.68
CA SER A 149 -32.54 5.92 -0.76
C SER A 149 -33.19 7.28 -0.92
N LEU A 150 -34.04 7.42 -1.94
CA LEU A 150 -34.78 8.65 -2.21
C LEU A 150 -36.29 8.36 -2.34
N ALA A 151 -37.09 9.07 -1.55
CA ALA A 151 -38.55 8.99 -1.52
C ALA A 151 -39.19 9.72 -2.69
N GLY A 152 -40.38 9.24 -3.05
CA GLY A 152 -41.30 9.98 -3.90
C GLY A 152 -40.91 9.88 -5.36
N ARG A 153 -41.05 10.99 -6.09
CA ARG A 153 -40.80 11.01 -7.52
C ARG A 153 -39.31 10.78 -7.79
N SER A 154 -39.00 9.79 -8.62
CA SER A 154 -37.64 9.56 -9.08
C SER A 154 -37.05 10.84 -9.68
N THR A 155 -35.85 11.16 -9.22
CA THR A 155 -35.03 12.27 -9.70
C THR A 155 -34.00 11.84 -10.73
N ARG A 156 -33.72 10.54 -10.84
CA ARG A 156 -32.69 9.98 -11.71
C ARG A 156 -31.30 10.50 -11.33
N HIS A 157 -31.02 10.54 -10.03
CA HIS A 157 -29.74 10.97 -9.50
C HIS A 157 -28.64 9.99 -9.87
N THR A 158 -27.47 10.53 -10.17
CA THR A 158 -26.28 9.79 -10.60
C THR A 158 -25.11 9.99 -9.64
N ALA A 159 -25.21 10.95 -8.72
CA ALA A 159 -24.19 11.23 -7.72
C ALA A 159 -24.83 11.73 -6.41
N LEU A 160 -24.03 11.76 -5.34
CA LEU A 160 -24.39 12.33 -4.05
C LEU A 160 -23.41 13.44 -3.70
N ARG A 161 -23.88 14.52 -3.09
CA ARG A 161 -23.03 15.54 -2.46
C ARG A 161 -23.25 15.52 -0.97
N LEU A 162 -22.16 15.55 -0.21
CA LEU A 162 -22.15 15.84 1.21
C LEU A 162 -21.54 17.21 1.44
N SER A 163 -22.17 18.02 2.30
CA SER A 163 -21.69 19.35 2.67
C SER A 163 -21.82 19.62 4.17
N GLY A 164 -20.84 20.31 4.73
CA GLY A 164 -20.77 20.70 6.13
C GLY A 164 -19.55 21.59 6.39
N ASP A 165 -19.66 22.49 7.36
CA ASP A 165 -18.60 23.45 7.74
C ASP A 165 -17.99 24.24 6.56
N GLY A 166 -18.84 24.62 5.59
CA GLY A 166 -18.40 25.39 4.42
C GLY A 166 -17.63 24.60 3.35
N VAL A 167 -17.48 23.29 3.53
CA VAL A 167 -16.82 22.38 2.57
C VAL A 167 -17.84 21.38 2.02
N SER A 168 -17.62 20.90 0.79
CA SER A 168 -18.44 19.86 0.19
C SER A 168 -17.62 18.89 -0.65
N VAL A 169 -18.05 17.64 -0.71
CA VAL A 169 -17.52 16.61 -1.61
C VAL A 169 -18.65 16.00 -2.43
N VAL A 170 -18.32 15.45 -3.60
CA VAL A 170 -19.26 14.75 -4.47
C VAL A 170 -18.73 13.33 -4.70
N SER A 171 -19.64 12.36 -4.74
CA SER A 171 -19.33 11.00 -5.14
C SER A 171 -18.92 10.94 -6.61
N GLY A 172 -18.31 9.84 -7.03
CA GLY A 172 -18.24 9.51 -8.45
C GLY A 172 -19.64 9.30 -9.05
N GLU A 173 -19.77 9.57 -10.34
CA GLU A 173 -21.04 9.35 -11.06
C GLU A 173 -21.28 7.86 -11.32
N VAL A 174 -22.54 7.44 -11.14
CA VAL A 174 -23.09 6.13 -11.47
C VAL A 174 -24.23 6.35 -12.48
N PRO A 175 -24.23 5.67 -13.64
CA PRO A 175 -25.32 5.79 -14.60
C PRO A 175 -26.66 5.44 -13.95
N PHE A 176 -27.69 6.22 -14.28
CA PHE A 176 -29.04 5.92 -13.83
C PHE A 176 -29.54 4.63 -14.49
N ASP A 177 -30.05 3.72 -13.67
CA ASP A 177 -30.67 2.47 -14.10
C ASP A 177 -32.14 2.45 -13.66
N ALA A 178 -33.07 2.25 -14.61
CA ALA A 178 -34.49 2.21 -14.32
C ALA A 178 -34.88 0.97 -13.49
N GLU A 179 -34.12 -0.13 -13.55
CA GLU A 179 -34.35 -1.33 -12.74
C GLU A 179 -34.02 -1.10 -11.26
N SER A 180 -33.26 -0.05 -10.95
CA SER A 180 -32.97 0.38 -9.57
C SER A 180 -34.17 1.07 -8.88
N LEU A 181 -35.26 1.31 -9.63
CA LEU A 181 -36.52 1.86 -9.16
C LEU A 181 -37.51 0.73 -8.82
N LEU A 182 -37.32 0.06 -7.69
CA LEU A 182 -38.36 -0.86 -7.18
C LEU A 182 -39.48 -0.05 -6.51
N SER A 183 -39.46 0.08 -5.18
CA SER A 183 -40.43 0.91 -4.44
C SER A 183 -39.99 2.38 -4.30
N ARG A 184 -38.71 2.67 -4.56
CA ARG A 184 -38.02 3.95 -4.38
C ARG A 184 -36.78 4.01 -5.26
N GLU A 185 -36.25 5.19 -5.49
CA GLU A 185 -34.98 5.33 -6.20
C GLU A 185 -33.81 5.01 -5.26
N SER A 186 -33.06 3.96 -5.59
CA SER A 186 -31.94 3.48 -4.80
C SER A 186 -30.73 3.18 -5.69
N VAL A 187 -29.71 4.00 -5.59
CA VAL A 187 -28.45 3.83 -6.35
C VAL A 187 -27.36 3.31 -5.43
N ARG A 188 -26.65 2.27 -5.87
CA ARG A 188 -25.45 1.72 -5.23
C ARG A 188 -24.20 2.37 -5.82
N PHE A 189 -23.42 3.00 -4.96
CA PHE A 189 -22.11 3.57 -5.27
C PHE A 189 -21.03 2.62 -4.77
N SER A 190 -20.29 1.99 -5.68
CA SER A 190 -19.17 1.10 -5.34
C SER A 190 -18.04 1.86 -4.63
N ALA A 191 -17.06 1.13 -4.09
CA ALA A 191 -15.94 1.72 -3.34
C ALA A 191 -15.29 2.90 -4.05
N GLY A 192 -14.88 2.74 -5.31
CA GLY A 192 -14.24 3.82 -6.10
C GLY A 192 -15.18 4.96 -6.53
N LYS A 193 -16.47 4.87 -6.21
CA LYS A 193 -17.45 5.96 -6.40
C LYS A 193 -17.82 6.62 -5.08
N ALA A 194 -17.68 5.93 -3.96
CA ALA A 194 -18.12 6.36 -2.64
C ALA A 194 -16.97 6.71 -1.69
N ASP A 195 -15.71 6.47 -2.06
CA ASP A 195 -14.51 6.75 -1.27
C ASP A 195 -14.44 8.19 -0.77
N THR A 196 -14.73 9.16 -1.64
CA THR A 196 -14.77 10.59 -1.27
C THR A 196 -15.78 10.87 -0.17
N LEU A 197 -16.93 10.18 -0.17
CA LEU A 197 -17.95 10.31 0.87
C LEU A 197 -17.48 9.70 2.20
N GLY A 198 -16.84 8.52 2.15
CA GLY A 198 -16.31 7.84 3.33
C GLY A 198 -15.19 8.63 4.01
N VAL A 199 -14.23 9.13 3.22
CA VAL A 199 -13.13 9.98 3.71
C VAL A 199 -13.68 11.28 4.32
N PHE A 200 -14.63 11.93 3.66
CA PHE A 200 -15.24 13.16 4.17
C PHE A 200 -16.02 12.91 5.46
N ALA A 201 -16.74 11.80 5.57
CA ALA A 201 -17.44 11.43 6.81
C ALA A 201 -16.48 11.24 7.98
N VAL A 202 -15.29 10.63 7.75
CA VAL A 202 -14.23 10.53 8.78
C VAL A 202 -13.73 11.91 9.20
N GLN A 203 -13.53 12.83 8.24
CA GLN A 203 -13.12 14.19 8.56
C GLN A 203 -14.19 14.92 9.38
N MET A 204 -15.47 14.72 9.04
CA MET A 204 -16.63 15.39 9.61
C MET A 204 -17.25 14.68 10.82
N ASP A 205 -16.63 13.60 11.31
CA ASP A 205 -17.20 12.64 12.25
C ASP A 205 -18.04 13.26 13.37
N SER A 206 -19.20 12.65 13.64
CA SER A 206 -20.16 13.07 14.67
C SER A 206 -20.70 14.50 14.52
N ARG A 207 -20.60 15.09 13.31
CA ARG A 207 -21.30 16.33 12.94
C ARG A 207 -22.40 16.03 11.91
N PRO A 208 -23.55 16.72 11.97
CA PRO A 208 -24.56 16.59 10.93
C PRO A 208 -24.04 17.13 9.60
N LEU A 209 -24.42 16.48 8.50
CA LEU A 209 -24.09 16.89 7.14
C LEU A 209 -25.36 17.08 6.32
N THR A 210 -25.29 17.93 5.30
CA THR A 210 -26.34 18.02 4.28
C THR A 210 -26.02 17.05 3.15
N LEU A 211 -26.99 16.21 2.80
CA LEU A 211 -26.98 15.30 1.67
C LEU A 211 -27.83 15.89 0.53
N GLU A 212 -27.24 15.96 -0.66
CA GLU A 212 -27.95 16.30 -1.89
C GLU A 212 -27.84 15.16 -2.90
N PHE A 213 -28.94 14.89 -3.60
CA PHE A 213 -29.00 13.95 -4.72
C PHE A 213 -28.73 14.73 -6.01
N ILE A 214 -27.64 14.38 -6.70
CA ILE A 214 -27.12 15.10 -7.85
C ILE A 214 -27.42 14.32 -9.14
N GLY A 215 -27.86 15.02 -10.17
CA GLY A 215 -28.25 14.43 -11.45
C GLY A 215 -29.76 14.44 -11.64
N GLY A 216 -30.20 14.54 -12.90
CA GLY A 216 -31.61 14.56 -13.27
C GLY A 216 -32.41 15.73 -12.66
N ALA A 217 -33.60 15.43 -12.11
CA ALA A 217 -34.48 16.42 -11.50
C ALA A 217 -34.02 16.80 -10.09
N LYS A 218 -34.36 18.00 -9.62
CA LYS A 218 -33.93 18.46 -8.28
C LYS A 218 -34.69 17.71 -7.17
N ALA A 219 -33.94 17.12 -6.24
CA ALA A 219 -34.43 16.70 -4.92
C ALA A 219 -34.23 17.81 -3.89
N ALA A 220 -35.05 17.83 -2.84
CA ALA A 220 -34.76 18.66 -1.67
C ALA A 220 -33.52 18.10 -0.93
N PRO A 221 -32.57 18.96 -0.51
CA PRO A 221 -31.48 18.54 0.37
C PRO A 221 -32.04 18.00 1.70
N VAL A 222 -31.35 17.03 2.28
CA VAL A 222 -31.73 16.41 3.55
C VAL A 222 -30.56 16.37 4.51
N THR A 223 -30.84 16.45 5.81
CA THR A 223 -29.79 16.37 6.83
C THR A 223 -29.52 14.91 7.22
N LEU A 224 -28.27 14.48 7.09
CA LEU A 224 -27.76 13.30 7.78
C LEU A 224 -27.46 13.69 9.22
N SER A 225 -28.01 12.94 10.18
CA SER A 225 -27.72 13.16 11.60
C SER A 225 -26.25 12.89 11.93
N ALA A 226 -25.76 13.45 13.04
CA ALA A 226 -24.42 13.16 13.54
C ALA A 226 -24.14 11.66 13.69
N LYS A 227 -25.15 10.87 14.08
CA LYS A 227 -25.06 9.41 14.19
C LYS A 227 -24.94 8.71 12.84
N GLU A 228 -25.68 9.16 11.83
CA GLU A 228 -25.56 8.62 10.46
C GLU A 228 -24.19 8.94 9.84
N VAL A 229 -23.65 10.14 10.11
CA VAL A 229 -22.31 10.54 9.66
C VAL A 229 -21.24 9.72 10.39
N HIS A 230 -21.38 9.52 11.70
CA HIS A 230 -20.50 8.64 12.47
C HIS A 230 -20.54 7.19 11.94
N ALA A 231 -21.74 6.66 11.68
CA ALA A 231 -21.93 5.33 11.10
C ALA A 231 -21.25 5.19 9.72
N LEU A 232 -21.34 6.22 8.88
CA LEU A 232 -20.64 6.28 7.58
C LEU A 232 -19.11 6.28 7.77
N ALA A 233 -18.60 7.09 8.71
CA ALA A 233 -17.19 7.17 9.05
C ALA A 233 -16.64 5.83 9.57
N ASP A 234 -17.33 5.20 10.51
CA ASP A 234 -16.94 3.91 11.08
C ASP A 234 -17.01 2.77 10.06
N THR A 235 -17.99 2.79 9.16
CA THR A 235 -18.05 1.82 8.07
C THR A 235 -16.85 1.96 7.13
N TRP A 236 -16.41 3.18 6.84
CA TRP A 236 -15.18 3.43 6.09
C TRP A 236 -13.92 2.98 6.84
N ARG A 237 -13.80 3.28 8.14
CA ARG A 237 -12.65 2.82 8.93
C ARG A 237 -12.56 1.29 8.97
N LEU A 238 -13.69 0.61 9.16
CA LEU A 238 -13.77 -0.85 9.14
C LEU A 238 -13.39 -1.42 7.77
N SER A 239 -13.83 -0.79 6.67
CA SER A 239 -13.45 -1.24 5.32
C SER A 239 -11.96 -1.13 5.06
N GLN A 240 -11.29 -0.06 5.52
CA GLN A 240 -9.84 0.08 5.38
C GLN A 240 -9.09 -1.01 6.16
N ALA A 241 -9.52 -1.32 7.38
CA ALA A 241 -8.91 -2.38 8.17
C ALA A 241 -9.07 -3.76 7.49
N LEU A 242 -10.28 -4.13 7.09
CA LEU A 242 -10.57 -5.44 6.48
C LEU A 242 -9.90 -5.61 5.11
N SER A 243 -9.99 -4.60 4.24
CA SER A 243 -9.47 -4.68 2.88
C SER A 243 -7.94 -4.77 2.83
N SER A 244 -7.25 -4.30 3.88
CA SER A 244 -5.79 -4.41 3.99
C SER A 244 -5.28 -5.84 4.22
N ILE A 245 -6.11 -6.73 4.79
CA ILE A 245 -5.66 -8.03 5.31
C ILE A 245 -5.29 -8.99 4.18
N ASN A 246 -6.10 -9.07 3.12
CA ASN A 246 -5.87 -10.03 2.03
C ASN A 246 -4.63 -9.69 1.19
N PRO A 247 -4.42 -8.45 0.72
CA PRO A 247 -3.18 -8.06 0.04
C PRO A 247 -1.95 -8.27 0.94
N ALA A 248 -2.04 -7.95 2.23
CA ALA A 248 -0.95 -8.19 3.17
C ALA A 248 -0.64 -9.69 3.32
N ARG A 249 -1.65 -10.55 3.37
CA ARG A 249 -1.46 -12.01 3.39
C ARG A 249 -0.77 -12.52 2.11
N GLN A 250 -1.17 -12.03 0.94
CA GLN A 250 -0.52 -12.41 -0.33
C GLN A 250 0.95 -11.95 -0.36
N ARG A 251 1.22 -10.72 0.10
CA ARG A 251 2.58 -10.19 0.20
C ARG A 251 3.43 -10.98 1.18
N LEU A 252 2.86 -11.42 2.31
CA LEU A 252 3.52 -12.26 3.28
C LEU A 252 4.00 -13.59 2.67
N GLU A 253 3.17 -14.25 1.86
CA GLU A 253 3.56 -15.50 1.20
C GLU A 253 4.69 -15.27 0.19
N GLN A 254 4.66 -14.17 -0.57
CA GLN A 254 5.77 -13.79 -1.45
C GLN A 254 7.08 -13.53 -0.68
N LEU A 255 6.98 -12.85 0.47
CA LEU A 255 8.14 -12.57 1.32
C LEU A 255 8.73 -13.85 1.92
N LYS A 256 7.89 -14.80 2.37
CA LYS A 256 8.36 -16.10 2.85
C LYS A 256 9.11 -16.87 1.77
N ALA A 257 8.59 -16.90 0.54
CA ALA A 257 9.27 -17.52 -0.60
C ALA A 257 10.63 -16.84 -0.88
N LYS A 258 10.67 -15.50 -0.88
CA LYS A 258 11.91 -14.73 -1.03
C LYS A 258 12.92 -15.03 0.07
N LEU A 259 12.47 -15.14 1.33
CA LEU A 259 13.32 -15.48 2.47
C LEU A 259 13.94 -16.87 2.30
N GLN A 260 13.15 -17.85 1.86
CA GLN A 260 13.65 -19.20 1.60
C GLN A 260 14.73 -19.20 0.51
N LEU A 261 14.51 -18.49 -0.60
CA LEU A 261 15.49 -18.38 -1.68
C LEU A 261 16.81 -17.75 -1.21
N ALA A 262 16.75 -16.72 -0.36
CA ALA A 262 17.95 -16.09 0.21
C ALA A 262 18.76 -17.09 1.05
N ARG A 263 18.07 -17.89 1.89
CA ARG A 263 18.68 -18.93 2.72
C ARG A 263 19.30 -20.06 1.91
N ASP A 264 18.59 -20.52 0.87
CA ASP A 264 19.09 -21.56 -0.03
C ASP A 264 20.34 -21.08 -0.80
N HIS A 265 20.42 -19.79 -1.11
CA HIS A 265 21.61 -19.22 -1.74
C HIS A 265 22.78 -19.14 -0.77
N GLN A 266 22.55 -18.73 0.48
CA GLN A 266 23.58 -18.76 1.53
C GLN A 266 24.10 -20.19 1.76
N ALA A 267 23.21 -21.18 1.85
CA ALA A 267 23.59 -22.58 2.07
C ALA A 267 24.47 -23.15 0.94
N ARG A 268 24.14 -22.82 -0.31
CA ARG A 268 24.97 -23.18 -1.47
C ARG A 268 26.33 -22.50 -1.44
N GLN A 269 26.37 -21.20 -1.13
CA GLN A 269 27.63 -20.48 -1.00
C GLN A 269 28.51 -21.01 0.14
N SER A 270 27.94 -21.46 1.26
CA SER A 270 28.73 -22.12 2.31
C SER A 270 29.28 -23.48 1.87
N ALA A 271 28.48 -24.29 1.18
CA ALA A 271 28.91 -25.61 0.68
C ALA A 271 30.04 -25.52 -0.37
N ASP A 272 30.00 -24.50 -1.24
CA ASP A 272 31.05 -24.26 -2.23
C ASP A 272 32.37 -23.79 -1.57
N ASN A 273 32.33 -23.09 -0.43
CA ASN A 273 33.55 -22.68 0.29
C ASN A 273 34.17 -23.82 1.12
N ASP A 274 33.40 -24.85 1.49
CA ASP A 274 33.86 -26.01 2.29
C ASP A 274 34.36 -27.18 1.43
N SER A 275 34.27 -27.08 0.10
CA SER A 275 34.81 -28.07 -0.83
C SER A 275 36.32 -27.85 -1.02
N PRO A 276 37.21 -28.80 -0.69
CA PRO A 276 38.63 -28.63 -0.91
C PRO A 276 38.90 -28.49 -2.41
N GLU A 277 39.55 -27.39 -2.81
CA GLU A 277 40.08 -27.20 -4.16
C GLU A 277 40.94 -28.43 -4.50
N GLN A 278 40.49 -29.23 -5.47
CA GLN A 278 41.26 -30.32 -6.08
C GLN A 278 42.08 -29.81 -7.24
#